data_AF-A0A382RD74-F1
#
_entry.id   AF-A0A382RD74-F1
#
_cell.length_a   1.000
_cell.length_b   1.000
_cell.length_c   1.000
_cell.angle_alpha   90.00
_cell.angle_beta   90.00
_cell.angle_gamma   90.00
#
_symmetry.space_group_name_H-M   'P 1'
#
loop_
_entity.id
_entity.type
_entity.pdbx_description
1 polymer ?
#
loop_
_entity_poly.entity_id
_entity_poly.type
_entity_poly.pdbx_seq_one_letter_code
_entity_poly.pdbx_strand_id
1 'polypeptide(L)'
;LILSIDIVFRTFEDDYDYDEEVSGEDFRISSLNLIEKFISALKEQVGGHLEDKILIRTLEGKNIYELKEGVKKFKTIADYECCILYVVLTKKIPSEELDGLFLDMDLYGFSATFPCFPDEENKLITQGYDEGEYNTGYFSNDKGPSYVEMLPNGSNSHFQMKEYNKAKEMLLK
;
A
#
# COMPACT_ATOMS: atom_id res chain seq x y z
N LEU A 1 -7.56 11.93 4.79
CA LEU A 1 -6.50 11.68 3.76
C LEU A 1 -6.66 10.23 3.31
N ILE A 2 -6.48 9.91 2.02
CA ILE A 2 -6.48 8.51 1.57
C ILE A 2 -5.05 8.12 1.28
N LEU A 3 -4.65 6.95 1.79
CA LEU A 3 -3.36 6.35 1.52
C LEU A 3 -3.58 5.13 0.64
N SER A 4 -2.74 4.98 -0.38
CA SER A 4 -2.61 3.77 -1.16
C SER A 4 -1.30 3.10 -0.75
N ILE A 5 -1.38 1.98 -0.04
CA ILE A 5 -0.23 1.30 0.56
C ILE A 5 -0.01 -0.01 -0.18
N ASP A 6 1.14 -0.15 -0.81
CA ASP A 6 1.64 -1.39 -1.39
C ASP A 6 2.51 -2.07 -0.32
N ILE A 7 2.09 -3.21 0.20
CA ILE A 7 2.78 -3.86 1.31
C ILE A 7 3.75 -4.90 0.76
N VAL A 8 5.02 -4.81 1.17
CA VAL A 8 6.02 -5.82 0.86
C VAL A 8 6.10 -6.79 2.04
N PHE A 9 5.34 -7.88 1.97
CA PHE A 9 5.42 -8.92 2.97
C PHE A 9 6.65 -9.79 2.74
N ARG A 10 7.72 -9.58 3.51
CA ARG A 10 8.96 -10.39 3.49
C ARG A 10 8.79 -11.81 4.07
N THR A 11 7.58 -12.36 4.02
CA THR A 11 7.21 -13.59 4.74
C THR A 11 7.38 -14.85 3.90
N PHE A 12 7.54 -14.74 2.59
CA PHE A 12 7.87 -15.87 1.73
C PHE A 12 9.34 -15.71 1.31
N GLU A 13 10.13 -16.77 1.50
CA GLU A 13 11.53 -16.77 1.07
C GLU A 13 11.60 -16.56 -0.45
N ASP A 14 12.65 -15.91 -0.96
CA ASP A 14 12.89 -15.63 -2.40
C ASP A 14 12.90 -16.89 -3.31
N ASP A 15 12.71 -18.08 -2.73
CA ASP A 15 12.73 -19.40 -3.37
C ASP A 15 11.34 -19.90 -3.82
N TYR A 16 10.24 -19.17 -3.56
CA TYR A 16 8.91 -19.56 -4.04
C TYR A 16 8.66 -19.09 -5.48
N ASP A 17 8.02 -19.94 -6.28
CA ASP A 17 7.50 -19.55 -7.60
C ASP A 17 6.27 -18.64 -7.38
N TYR A 18 6.37 -17.37 -7.77
CA TYR A 18 5.31 -16.37 -7.63
C TYR A 18 3.99 -16.77 -8.31
N ASP A 19 4.09 -17.62 -9.34
CA ASP A 19 2.96 -18.16 -10.09
C ASP A 19 2.43 -19.47 -9.48
N GLU A 20 3.04 -19.99 -8.39
CA GLU A 20 2.55 -21.15 -7.68
C GLU A 20 1.16 -20.86 -7.10
N GLU A 21 0.18 -21.69 -7.48
CA GLU A 21 -1.16 -21.63 -6.90
C GLU A 21 -1.13 -22.11 -5.45
N VAL A 22 -0.92 -21.18 -4.54
CA VAL A 22 -1.03 -21.41 -3.10
C VAL A 22 -2.50 -21.27 -2.70
N SER A 23 -3.30 -22.25 -3.10
CA SER A 23 -4.73 -22.27 -2.81
C SER A 23 -5.02 -23.08 -1.54
N GLY A 24 -5.63 -22.44 -0.55
CA GLY A 24 -5.99 -23.10 0.71
C GLY A 24 -6.61 -22.12 1.71
N GLU A 25 -7.52 -22.61 2.55
CA GLU A 25 -8.11 -21.81 3.62
C GLU A 25 -7.04 -21.30 4.60
N ASP A 26 -6.04 -22.13 4.90
CA ASP A 26 -4.92 -21.80 5.78
C ASP A 26 -4.02 -20.67 5.22
N PHE A 27 -3.75 -20.68 3.91
CA PHE A 27 -3.02 -19.59 3.25
C PHE A 27 -3.80 -18.28 3.36
N ARG A 28 -5.09 -18.29 3.02
CA ARG A 28 -5.95 -17.10 3.10
C ARG A 28 -6.07 -16.54 4.52
N ILE A 29 -6.21 -17.41 5.52
CA ILE A 29 -6.24 -17.03 6.94
C ILE A 29 -4.90 -16.39 7.32
N SER A 30 -3.78 -17.00 6.91
CA SER A 30 -2.44 -16.48 7.20
C SER A 30 -2.20 -15.11 6.56
N SER A 31 -2.56 -14.95 5.29
CA SER A 31 -2.49 -13.67 4.57
C SER A 31 -3.35 -12.59 5.21
N LEU A 32 -4.61 -12.90 5.55
CA LEU A 32 -5.49 -11.95 6.22
C LEU A 32 -4.92 -11.52 7.58
N ASN A 33 -4.40 -12.47 8.37
CA ASN A 33 -3.81 -12.18 9.67
C ASN A 33 -2.59 -11.26 9.57
N LEU A 34 -1.76 -11.41 8.53
CA LEU A 34 -0.60 -10.56 8.31
C LEU A 34 -1.01 -9.14 7.89
N ILE A 35 -1.99 -9.02 6.98
CA ILE A 35 -2.58 -7.73 6.61
C ILE A 35 -3.24 -7.05 7.83
N GLU A 36 -3.99 -7.77 8.65
CA GLU A 36 -4.66 -7.25 9.85
C GLU A 36 -3.65 -6.80 10.92
N LYS A 37 -2.51 -7.50 11.08
CA LYS A 37 -1.41 -7.05 11.93
C LYS A 37 -0.82 -5.73 11.44
N PHE A 38 -0.53 -5.62 10.14
CA PHE A 38 -0.04 -4.37 9.56
C PHE A 38 -1.03 -3.21 9.76
N ILE A 39 -2.32 -3.43 9.49
CA ILE A 39 -3.37 -2.43 9.69
C ILE A 39 -3.46 -1.98 11.15
N SER A 40 -3.34 -2.93 12.09
CA SER A 40 -3.38 -2.63 13.52
C SER A 40 -2.19 -1.77 13.94
N ALA A 41 -0.98 -2.12 13.49
CA ALA A 41 0.22 -1.33 13.72
C ALA A 41 0.11 0.07 13.11
N LEU A 42 -0.35 0.17 11.86
CA LEU A 42 -0.62 1.45 11.19
C LEU A 42 -1.62 2.29 11.99
N LYS A 43 -2.73 1.70 12.45
CA LYS A 43 -3.77 2.40 13.23
C LYS A 43 -3.22 2.92 14.54
N GLU A 44 -2.41 2.13 15.25
CA GLU A 44 -1.72 2.58 16.47
C GLU A 44 -0.78 3.74 16.17
N GLN A 45 0.03 3.60 15.12
CA GLN A 45 1.03 4.57 14.71
C GLN A 45 0.42 5.94 14.36
N VAL A 46 -0.73 5.96 13.69
CA VAL A 46 -1.45 7.21 13.38
C VAL A 46 -2.37 7.68 14.52
N GLY A 47 -2.19 7.16 15.74
CA GLY A 47 -2.94 7.59 16.93
C GLY A 47 -4.43 7.22 16.89
N GLY A 48 -4.78 6.10 16.26
CA GLY A 48 -6.16 5.63 16.10
C GLY A 48 -6.93 6.31 14.97
N HIS A 49 -6.31 7.22 14.21
CA HIS A 49 -6.95 8.01 13.15
C HIS A 49 -7.08 7.27 11.82
N LEU A 50 -7.50 6.00 11.84
CA LEU A 50 -7.72 5.15 10.67
C LEU A 50 -9.19 4.66 10.64
N GLU A 51 -9.87 4.86 9.52
CA GLU A 51 -11.22 4.29 9.29
C GLU A 51 -11.17 2.76 9.25
N ASP A 52 -12.28 2.12 9.65
CA ASP A 52 -12.37 0.65 9.67
C ASP A 52 -12.60 0.05 8.26
N LYS A 53 -13.15 0.84 7.34
CA LYS A 53 -13.37 0.40 5.95
C LYS A 53 -12.05 0.44 5.18
N ILE A 54 -11.60 -0.74 4.76
CA ILE A 54 -10.34 -0.93 4.02
C ILE A 54 -10.65 -1.62 2.71
N LEU A 55 -10.08 -1.09 1.62
CA LEU A 55 -10.15 -1.71 0.31
C LEU A 55 -8.84 -2.39 -0.02
N ILE A 56 -8.90 -3.41 -0.85
CA ILE A 56 -7.75 -4.14 -1.37
C ILE A 56 -7.88 -4.27 -2.88
N ARG A 57 -6.77 -4.08 -3.58
CA ARG A 57 -6.63 -4.42 -5.00
C ARG A 57 -5.78 -5.66 -5.15
N THR A 58 -6.33 -6.64 -5.85
CA THR A 58 -5.66 -7.90 -6.20
C THR A 58 -4.88 -7.76 -7.51
N LEU A 59 -3.87 -8.61 -7.72
CA LEU A 59 -3.10 -8.65 -8.97
C LEU A 59 -3.98 -9.14 -10.13
N GLU A 60 -4.75 -10.21 -9.90
CA GLU A 60 -5.72 -10.72 -10.86
C GLU A 60 -6.89 -9.72 -11.05
N GLY A 61 -7.02 -9.20 -12.28
CA GLY A 61 -8.18 -8.40 -12.71
C GLY A 61 -8.19 -6.91 -12.33
N LYS A 62 -7.18 -6.39 -11.61
CA LYS A 62 -7.06 -4.97 -11.21
C LYS A 62 -8.33 -4.39 -10.55
N ASN A 63 -9.11 -5.27 -9.92
CA ASN A 63 -10.36 -4.90 -9.27
C ASN A 63 -10.08 -4.49 -7.83
N ILE A 64 -10.93 -3.60 -7.31
CA ILE A 64 -10.86 -3.12 -5.93
C ILE A 64 -12.05 -3.71 -5.18
N TYR A 65 -11.78 -4.34 -4.04
CA TYR A 65 -12.76 -5.01 -3.20
C TYR A 65 -12.63 -4.51 -1.77
N GLU A 66 -13.65 -4.74 -0.94
CA GLU A 66 -13.47 -4.68 0.52
C GLU A 66 -12.53 -5.79 0.97
N LEU A 67 -11.68 -5.51 1.96
CA LEU A 67 -10.57 -6.37 2.39
C LEU A 67 -10.96 -7.85 2.52
N LYS A 68 -12.00 -8.16 3.30
CA LYS A 68 -12.43 -9.54 3.55
C LYS A 68 -12.93 -10.28 2.31
N GLU A 69 -13.49 -9.56 1.34
CA GLU A 69 -13.93 -10.15 0.07
C GLU A 69 -12.78 -10.29 -0.93
N GLY A 70 -11.84 -9.34 -0.93
CA GLY A 70 -10.67 -9.35 -1.81
C GLY A 70 -9.68 -10.46 -1.47
N VAL A 71 -9.38 -10.71 -0.20
CA VAL A 71 -8.43 -11.79 0.20
C VAL A 71 -8.95 -13.18 -0.21
N LYS A 72 -10.27 -13.38 -0.28
CA LYS A 72 -10.87 -14.63 -0.80
C LYS A 72 -10.54 -14.89 -2.28
N LYS A 73 -10.12 -13.85 -3.01
CA LYS A 73 -9.73 -13.92 -4.43
C LYS A 73 -8.26 -14.26 -4.63
N PHE A 74 -7.43 -14.22 -3.58
CA PHE A 74 -6.04 -14.62 -3.69
C PHE A 74 -5.92 -16.11 -4.05
N LYS A 75 -5.10 -16.37 -5.05
CA LYS A 75 -4.79 -17.71 -5.56
C LYS A 75 -3.30 -18.02 -5.52
N THR A 76 -2.46 -17.00 -5.64
CA THR A 76 -0.99 -17.15 -5.70
C THR A 76 -0.31 -16.33 -4.60
N ILE A 77 0.99 -16.57 -4.39
CA ILE A 77 1.83 -15.70 -3.57
C ILE A 77 1.86 -14.28 -4.16
N ALA A 78 1.91 -14.15 -5.49
CA ALA A 78 1.89 -12.84 -6.14
C ALA A 78 0.64 -12.01 -5.82
N ASP A 79 -0.54 -12.64 -5.70
CA ASP A 79 -1.76 -11.93 -5.31
C ASP A 79 -1.63 -11.29 -3.92
N TYR A 80 -0.91 -11.96 -3.02
CA TYR A 80 -0.68 -11.51 -1.66
C TYR A 80 0.44 -10.46 -1.57
N GLU A 81 1.58 -10.72 -2.21
CA GLU A 81 2.75 -9.83 -2.14
C GLU A 81 2.63 -8.57 -2.99
N CYS A 82 1.75 -8.56 -4.01
CA CYS A 82 1.52 -7.39 -4.85
C CYS A 82 0.15 -6.73 -4.60
N CYS A 83 -0.46 -7.01 -3.44
CA CYS A 83 -1.73 -6.41 -3.07
C CYS A 83 -1.55 -4.96 -2.63
N ILE A 84 -2.51 -4.11 -3.02
CA ILE A 84 -2.52 -2.70 -2.59
C ILE A 84 -3.69 -2.49 -1.65
N LEU A 85 -3.42 -2.00 -0.44
CA LEU A 85 -4.43 -1.53 0.49
C LEU A 85 -4.76 -0.07 0.23
N TYR A 86 -6.05 0.27 0.31
CA TYR A 86 -6.49 1.66 0.39
C TYR A 86 -7.15 1.90 1.74
N VAL A 87 -6.64 2.89 2.45
CA VAL A 87 -7.08 3.25 3.80
C VAL A 87 -7.36 4.74 3.91
N VAL A 88 -8.23 5.13 4.85
CA VAL A 88 -8.57 6.53 5.10
C VAL A 88 -8.06 6.95 6.47
N LEU A 89 -7.24 7.99 6.51
CA LEU A 89 -6.93 8.71 7.72
C LEU A 89 -8.02 9.75 8.03
N THR A 90 -8.58 9.66 9.24
CA THR A 90 -9.66 10.54 9.73
C THR A 90 -9.15 11.90 10.19
N LYS A 91 -7.86 11.99 10.48
CA LYS A 91 -7.15 13.23 10.80
C LYS A 91 -6.23 13.62 9.65
N LYS A 92 -6.10 14.92 9.39
CA LYS A 92 -5.08 15.44 8.49
C LYS A 92 -3.74 15.40 9.22
N ILE A 93 -2.80 14.62 8.69
CA ILE A 93 -1.40 14.54 9.14
C ILE A 93 -0.54 15.16 8.03
N PRO A 94 0.35 16.13 8.34
CA PRO A 94 1.32 16.66 7.38
C PRO A 94 2.21 15.55 6.78
N SER A 95 2.63 15.70 5.53
CA SER A 95 3.42 14.66 4.84
C SER A 95 4.73 14.32 5.56
N GLU A 96 5.45 15.32 6.11
CA GLU A 96 6.70 15.11 6.86
C GLU A 96 6.46 14.37 8.19
N GLU A 97 5.34 14.66 8.88
CA GLU A 97 4.96 13.95 10.11
C GLU A 97 4.57 12.50 9.79
N LEU A 98 3.81 12.31 8.71
CA LEU A 98 3.40 10.98 8.25
C LEU A 98 4.59 10.12 7.80
N ASP A 99 5.58 10.73 7.16
CA ASP A 99 6.84 10.08 6.75
C ASP A 99 7.62 9.57 7.96
N GLY A 100 7.79 10.41 9.00
CA GLY A 100 8.41 9.99 10.26
C GLY A 100 7.65 8.85 10.94
N LEU A 101 6.32 8.91 10.94
CA LEU A 101 5.49 7.83 11.48
C LEU A 101 5.68 6.51 10.74
N PHE A 102 5.92 6.53 9.43
CA PHE A 102 6.15 5.32 8.64
C PHE A 102 7.56 4.73 8.85
N LEU A 103 8.58 5.57 9.06
CA LEU A 103 9.92 5.11 9.43
C LEU A 103 9.94 4.37 10.78
N ASP A 104 9.10 4.78 11.72
CA ASP A 104 8.99 4.10 13.01
C ASP A 104 8.30 2.72 12.91
N MET A 105 7.75 2.34 11.74
CA MET A 105 7.18 1.00 11.49
C MET A 105 8.25 0.02 10.99
N ASP A 106 9.38 -0.07 11.69
CA ASP A 106 10.61 -0.78 11.31
C ASP A 106 10.46 -2.31 11.14
N LEU A 107 9.40 -2.91 11.68
CA LEU A 107 9.10 -4.34 11.47
C LEU A 107 8.48 -4.65 10.10
N TYR A 108 8.19 -3.64 9.27
CA TYR A 108 7.46 -3.79 8.02
C TYR A 108 8.21 -3.15 6.84
N GLY A 109 8.13 -3.81 5.68
CA GLY A 109 8.49 -3.23 4.39
C GLY A 109 7.23 -2.83 3.62
N PHE A 110 7.14 -1.60 3.15
CA PHE A 110 5.99 -1.14 2.36
C PHE A 110 6.29 0.12 1.56
N SER A 111 5.52 0.37 0.51
CA SER A 111 5.46 1.65 -0.19
C SER A 111 4.14 2.35 0.07
N ALA A 112 4.18 3.60 0.49
CA ALA A 112 3.00 4.43 0.67
C ALA A 112 2.89 5.46 -0.45
N THR A 113 1.72 5.52 -1.08
CA THR A 113 1.35 6.51 -2.11
C THR A 113 0.28 7.44 -1.57
N PHE A 114 0.53 8.75 -1.62
CA PHE A 114 -0.37 9.77 -1.08
C PHE A 114 -0.26 11.11 -1.84
N PRO A 115 -1.29 11.98 -1.79
CA PRO A 115 -1.23 13.30 -2.40
C PRO A 115 -0.08 14.15 -1.87
N CYS A 116 0.61 14.84 -2.79
CA CYS A 116 1.56 15.89 -2.43
C CYS A 116 0.79 17.09 -1.89
N PHE A 117 0.94 17.39 -0.59
CA PHE A 117 0.39 18.61 0.02
C PHE A 117 1.44 19.73 0.00
N PRO A 118 1.02 21.01 -0.05
CA PRO A 118 -0.33 21.53 -0.20
C PRO A 118 -0.73 21.96 -1.63
N ASP A 119 0.19 21.96 -2.60
CA ASP A 119 0.02 22.81 -3.79
C ASP A 119 -0.35 22.10 -5.10
N GLU A 120 -0.49 20.77 -5.11
CA GLU A 120 -0.68 20.04 -6.38
C GLU A 120 -1.74 18.92 -6.28
N GLU A 121 -3.02 19.31 -6.38
CA GLU A 121 -4.22 18.43 -6.30
C GLU A 121 -4.22 17.20 -7.23
N ASN A 122 -3.30 17.14 -8.20
CA ASN A 122 -3.19 16.06 -9.18
C ASN A 122 -1.84 15.33 -9.15
N LYS A 123 -1.12 15.39 -8.03
CA LYS A 123 0.15 14.67 -7.88
C LYS A 123 0.13 13.77 -6.66
N LEU A 124 0.45 12.52 -6.92
CA LEU A 124 0.72 11.51 -5.91
C LEU A 124 2.24 11.39 -5.77
N ILE A 125 2.70 11.22 -4.54
CA ILE A 125 4.06 10.81 -4.22
C ILE A 125 4.02 9.41 -3.67
N THR A 126 5.03 8.61 -4.02
CA THR A 126 5.25 7.26 -3.49
C THR A 126 6.57 7.25 -2.75
N GLN A 127 6.56 6.70 -1.54
CA GLN A 127 7.73 6.55 -0.68
C GLN A 127 7.79 5.11 -0.18
N GLY A 128 8.93 4.46 -0.34
CA GLY A 128 9.22 3.13 0.19
C GLY A 128 9.94 3.19 1.53
N TYR A 129 9.51 2.34 2.46
CA TYR A 129 10.05 2.18 3.80
C TYR A 129 10.45 0.73 3.99
N ASP A 130 11.60 0.52 4.62
CA ASP A 130 12.11 -0.80 4.86
C ASP A 130 13.04 -0.81 6.06
N GLU A 131 12.72 -1.62 7.07
CA GLU A 131 13.52 -1.74 8.30
C GLU A 131 13.83 -0.38 8.98
N GLY A 132 12.87 0.55 8.89
CA GLY A 132 13.00 1.90 9.45
C GLY A 132 13.89 2.84 8.65
N GLU A 133 14.24 2.47 7.41
CA GLU A 133 15.03 3.27 6.50
C GLU A 133 14.21 3.66 5.26
N TYR A 134 14.64 4.75 4.61
CA TYR A 134 14.19 5.08 3.27
C TYR A 134 14.74 4.07 2.28
N ASN A 135 13.88 3.18 1.80
CA ASN A 135 14.26 2.20 0.79
C ASN A 135 14.27 2.85 -0.61
N THR A 136 13.13 3.42 -1.02
CA THR A 136 12.92 4.00 -2.36
C THR A 136 12.04 5.25 -2.28
N GLY A 137 11.93 6.03 -3.35
CA GLY A 137 10.95 7.12 -3.43
C GLY A 137 11.46 8.50 -3.02
N TYR A 138 10.51 9.41 -2.77
CA TYR A 138 10.72 10.87 -2.70
C TYR A 138 11.84 11.35 -1.76
N PHE A 139 12.02 10.70 -0.61
CA PHE A 139 13.00 11.07 0.44
C PHE A 139 14.26 10.18 0.45
N SER A 140 14.35 9.17 -0.42
CA SER A 140 15.54 8.29 -0.47
C SER A 140 16.77 9.02 -1.06
N ASN A 141 17.94 8.76 -0.49
CA ASN A 141 19.22 9.26 -0.99
C ASN A 141 19.74 8.46 -2.20
N ASP A 142 19.18 7.29 -2.47
CA ASP A 142 19.54 6.47 -3.61
C ASP A 142 18.94 7.08 -4.90
N LYS A 143 19.77 7.84 -5.61
CA LYS A 143 19.46 8.37 -6.96
C LYS A 143 19.60 7.31 -8.06
N GLY A 144 19.37 6.04 -7.73
CA GLY A 144 19.27 4.97 -8.70
C GLY A 144 18.02 5.15 -9.57
N PRO A 145 17.92 4.49 -10.74
CA PRO A 145 16.75 4.58 -11.61
C PRO A 145 15.46 3.97 -11.01
N SER A 146 15.40 3.68 -9.71
CA SER A 146 14.19 3.25 -8.99
C SER A 146 13.29 4.45 -8.64
N TYR A 147 12.79 5.06 -9.71
CA TYR A 147 11.46 5.64 -9.89
C TYR A 147 10.88 6.54 -8.77
N VAL A 148 10.96 7.84 -9.01
CA VAL A 148 9.73 8.65 -9.00
C VAL A 148 8.93 8.17 -10.22
N GLU A 149 7.79 7.48 -10.07
CA GLU A 149 6.83 7.36 -11.20
C GLU A 149 6.09 8.68 -11.45
N MET A 150 6.84 9.77 -11.51
CA MET A 150 6.64 10.81 -12.49
C MET A 150 7.51 10.45 -13.70
N LEU A 151 7.07 9.49 -14.51
CA LEU A 151 7.57 9.49 -15.87
C LEU A 151 7.12 10.82 -16.52
N PRO A 152 8.04 11.58 -17.15
CA PRO A 152 7.70 12.82 -17.86
C PRO A 152 6.68 12.62 -19.01
N ASN A 153 6.30 11.37 -19.30
CA ASN A 153 5.37 10.96 -20.35
C ASN A 153 4.17 10.12 -19.82
N GLY A 154 3.53 10.54 -18.72
CA GLY A 154 2.06 10.50 -18.53
C GLY A 154 1.22 9.20 -18.56
N SER A 155 1.77 7.99 -18.80
CA SER A 155 0.94 6.77 -18.92
C SER A 155 0.66 6.04 -17.59
N ASN A 156 1.68 5.80 -16.75
CA ASN A 156 1.51 5.07 -15.48
C ASN A 156 0.94 5.93 -14.34
N SER A 157 1.30 7.22 -14.28
CA SER A 157 0.74 8.17 -13.30
C SER A 157 -0.76 8.40 -13.49
N HIS A 158 -1.24 8.36 -14.75
CA HIS A 158 -2.67 8.45 -15.04
C HIS A 158 -3.43 7.21 -14.58
N PHE A 159 -2.82 6.02 -14.70
CA PHE A 159 -3.40 4.77 -14.21
C PHE A 159 -3.47 4.75 -12.68
N GLN A 160 -2.39 5.10 -11.98
CA GLN A 160 -2.36 5.22 -10.51
C GLN A 160 -3.35 6.26 -9.99
N MET A 161 -3.44 7.44 -10.63
CA MET A 161 -4.40 8.47 -10.24
C MET A 161 -5.85 8.00 -10.46
N LYS A 162 -6.13 7.28 -11.55
CA LYS A 162 -7.46 6.72 -11.82
C LYS A 162 -7.84 5.66 -10.77
N GLU A 163 -6.92 4.77 -10.42
CA GLU A 163 -7.13 3.77 -9.36
C GLU A 163 -7.33 4.42 -7.99
N TYR A 164 -6.47 5.38 -7.63
CA TYR A 164 -6.59 6.16 -6.40
C TYR A 164 -7.95 6.87 -6.31
N ASN A 165 -8.40 7.52 -7.39
CA ASN A 165 -9.70 8.18 -7.42
C ASN A 165 -10.86 7.19 -7.34
N LYS A 166 -10.76 6.02 -7.98
CA LYS A 166 -11.75 4.94 -7.85
C LYS A 166 -11.85 4.44 -6.40
N ALA A 167 -10.72 4.18 -5.75
CA ALA A 167 -10.68 3.79 -4.35
C ALA A 167 -11.28 4.89 -3.45
N LYS A 168 -10.93 6.15 -3.72
CA LYS A 168 -11.49 7.32 -3.02
C LYS A 168 -13.00 7.40 -3.10
N GLU A 169 -13.57 7.23 -4.30
CA GLU A 169 -15.03 7.20 -4.47
C GLU A 169 -15.68 6.04 -3.74
N MET A 170 -15.03 4.89 -3.65
CA MET A 170 -15.56 3.72 -2.93
C MET A 170 -15.48 3.88 -1.41
N LEU A 171 -14.43 4.53 -0.91
CA LEU A 171 -14.21 4.76 0.52
C LEU A 171 -15.09 5.89 1.09
N LEU A 172 -15.40 6.91 0.29
CA LEU A 172 -16.19 8.08 0.71
C LEU A 172 -17.71 7.95 0.45
N LYS A 173 -18.15 6.77 -0.03
CA LYS A 173 -19.57 6.37 -0.08
C LYS A 173 -19.95 5.60 1.17
#